data_AF-A0A7Y3CGB7-F1
#
_entry.id   AF-A0A7Y3CGB7-F1
#
_cell.length_a   1.000
_cell.length_b   1.000
_cell.length_c   1.000
_cell.angle_alpha   90.00
_cell.angle_beta   90.00
_cell.angle_gamma   90.00
#
_symmetry.space_group_name_H-M   'P 1'
#
loop_
_entity.id
_entity.type
_entity.pdbx_description
1 polymer ?
#
loop_
_entity_poly.entity_id
_entity_poly.type
_entity_poly.pdbx_seq_one_letter_code
_entity_poly.pdbx_strand_id
1 'polypeptide(L)' 'MILSMRVRGLIYAFLNFLTLNGEITTPQFKDMTGASRKFVIPLIEYFDSQKITLRIGDIRKLRKT' A
#
# COMPACT_ATOMS: atom_id res chain seq x y z
N MET A 1 -20.43 -6.54 -7.03
CA MET A 1 -19.50 -7.23 -7.98
C MET A 1 -18.35 -6.32 -8.47
N ILE A 2 -18.54 -5.03 -8.74
CA ILE A 2 -17.49 -4.12 -9.29
C ILE A 2 -16.55 -3.53 -8.21
N LEU A 3 -17.07 -3.13 -7.04
CA LEU A 3 -16.27 -2.56 -5.95
C LEU A 3 -15.16 -3.52 -5.48
N SER A 4 -15.45 -4.83 -5.47
CA SER A 4 -14.48 -5.88 -5.14
C SER A 4 -13.35 -5.99 -6.16
N MET A 5 -13.58 -5.69 -7.44
CA MET A 5 -12.55 -5.80 -8.48
C MET A 5 -11.54 -4.65 -8.38
N ARG A 6 -11.99 -3.41 -8.12
CA ARG A 6 -11.10 -2.26 -7.96
C ARG A 6 -10.18 -2.40 -6.74
N VAL A 7 -10.73 -2.85 -5.61
CA VAL A 7 -9.94 -3.07 -4.39
C VAL A 7 -8.90 -4.17 -4.59
N ARG A 8 -9.27 -5.29 -5.22
CA ARG A 8 -8.32 -6.35 -5.58
C ARG A 8 -7.22 -5.83 -6.50
N GLY A 9 -7.57 -5.07 -7.53
CA GLY A 9 -6.60 -4.47 -8.45
C GLY A 9 -5.58 -3.57 -7.76
N LEU A 10 -6.02 -2.74 -6.81
CA LEU A 10 -5.13 -1.92 -5.98
C LEU A 10 -4.17 -2.78 -5.14
N ILE A 11 -4.67 -3.82 -4.48
CA ILE A 11 -3.84 -4.72 -3.67
C ILE A 11 -2.76 -5.38 -4.53
N TYR A 12 -3.13 -5.90 -5.71
CA TYR A 12 -2.16 -6.50 -6.63
C TYR A 12 -1.12 -5.49 -7.12
N ALA A 13 -1.55 -4.28 -7.51
CA ALA A 13 -0.64 -3.22 -7.94
C ALA A 13 0.35 -2.83 -6.83
N PHE A 14 -0.14 -2.72 -5.60
CA PHE A 14 0.67 -2.37 -4.43
C PHE A 14 1.70 -3.45 -4.10
N LEU A 15 1.29 -4.72 -4.07
CA LEU A 15 2.20 -5.84 -3.82
C LEU A 15 3.24 -5.96 -4.93
N ASN A 16 2.84 -5.85 -6.20
CA ASN A 16 3.77 -5.89 -7.33
C ASN A 16 4.79 -4.75 -7.27
N PHE A 17 4.33 -3.53 -6.95
CA PHE A 17 5.23 -2.39 -6.75
C PHE A 17 6.25 -2.66 -5.64
N LEU A 18 5.80 -3.18 -4.50
CA LEU A 18 6.67 -3.51 -3.37
C LEU A 18 7.64 -4.65 -3.68
N THR A 19 7.24 -5.66 -4.45
CA THR A 19 8.12 -6.74 -4.89
C THR A 19 9.22 -6.23 -5.82
N LEU A 20 8.91 -5.29 -6.71
CA LEU A 20 9.86 -4.73 -7.68
C LEU A 20 10.79 -3.66 -7.07
N ASN A 21 10.27 -2.80 -6.20
CA ASN A 21 10.99 -1.64 -5.67
C ASN A 21 11.51 -1.84 -4.23
N GLY A 22 11.00 -2.83 -3.50
CA GLY A 22 11.37 -3.13 -2.11
C GLY A 22 10.72 -2.22 -1.06
N GLU A 23 10.40 -0.98 -1.42
CA GLU A 23 9.82 0.03 -0.54
C GLU A 23 8.89 1.00 -1.26
N ILE A 24 8.05 1.70 -0.49
CA ILE A 24 7.14 2.73 -0.99
C ILE A 24 6.96 3.84 0.03
N THR A 25 6.90 5.08 -0.44
CA THR A 25 6.57 6.25 0.38
C THR A 25 5.06 6.49 0.45
N THR A 26 4.61 7.21 1.47
CA THR A 26 3.19 7.58 1.58
C THR A 26 2.67 8.41 0.38
N PRO A 27 3.42 9.38 -0.18
CA PRO A 27 3.04 10.07 -1.41
C PRO A 27 2.89 9.13 -2.62
N GLN A 28 3.85 8.22 -2.85
CA GLN A 28 3.75 7.26 -3.96
C GLN A 28 2.50 6.36 -3.82
N PHE A 29 2.20 5.91 -2.61
CA PHE A 29 0.99 5.13 -2.37
C PHE A 29 -0.29 5.97 -2.58
N LYS A 30 -0.30 7.25 -2.16
CA LYS A 30 -1.40 8.18 -2.45
C LYS A 30 -1.64 8.27 -3.96
N ASP A 31 -0.60 8.49 -4.74
CA ASP A 31 -0.69 8.66 -6.19
C ASP A 31 -1.20 7.37 -6.86
N MET A 32 -0.78 6.19 -6.39
CA MET A 32 -1.29 4.89 -6.83
C MET A 32 -2.79 4.71 -6.55
N THR A 33 -3.27 5.19 -5.40
CA THR A 33 -4.68 5.05 -5.02
C THR A 33 -5.59 6.10 -5.68
N GLY A 34 -5.04 7.28 -6.03
CA GLY A 34 -5.82 8.46 -6.42
C GLY A 34 -6.73 9.01 -5.31
N ALA A 35 -6.61 8.51 -4.08
CA ALA A 35 -7.48 8.88 -2.96
C ALA A 35 -6.91 10.06 -2.15
N SER A 36 -7.80 10.74 -1.42
CA SER A 36 -7.38 11.80 -0.50
C SER A 36 -6.63 11.22 0.71
N ARG A 37 -5.79 12.04 1.35
CA ARG A 37 -4.99 11.63 2.52
C ARG A 37 -5.83 11.02 3.65
N LYS A 38 -7.07 11.49 3.84
CA LYS A 38 -8.02 10.95 4.83
C LYS A 38 -8.22 9.45 4.70
N PHE A 39 -8.17 8.92 3.47
CA PHE A 39 -8.35 7.49 3.19
C PHE A 39 -7.02 6.75 3.00
N VAL A 40 -6.00 7.43 2.47
CA VAL A 40 -4.70 6.81 2.18
C VAL A 40 -3.96 6.39 3.45
N ILE A 41 -3.94 7.23 4.48
CA ILE A 41 -3.25 6.95 5.74
C ILE A 41 -3.81 5.68 6.43
N PRO A 42 -5.12 5.58 6.72
CA PRO A 42 -5.65 4.38 7.37
C PRO A 42 -5.53 3.14 6.47
N LEU A 43 -5.61 3.30 5.14
CA LEU A 43 -5.45 2.18 4.22
C LEU A 43 -4.01 1.65 4.21
N ILE A 44 -3.00 2.52 4.25
CA ILE A 44 -1.60 2.07 4.26
C ILE A 44 -1.20 1.50 5.62
N GLU A 45 -1.79 2.01 6.71
CA GLU A 45 -1.65 1.47 8.07
C GLU A 45 -2.32 0.10 8.22
N TYR A 46 -3.39 -0.17 7.47
CA TYR A 46 -3.99 -1.50 7.42
C TYR A 46 -2.96 -2.54 6.97
N PHE A 47 -2.18 -2.30 5.93
CA PHE A 47 -1.12 -3.24 5.49
C PHE A 47 -0.02 -3.43 6.53
N ASP A 48 0.30 -2.39 7.31
CA ASP A 48 1.21 -2.50 8.46
C ASP A 48 0.63 -3.42 9.54
N SER A 49 -0.66 -3.25 9.89
CA SER A 49 -1.37 -4.07 10.88
C SER A 49 -1.47 -5.55 10.48
N GLN A 50 -1.59 -5.81 9.17
CA GLN A 50 -1.62 -7.15 8.60
C GLN A 50 -0.21 -7.76 8.47
N LYS A 51 0.83 -7.08 8.94
CA LYS A 51 2.23 -7.49 8.83
C LYS A 51 2.68 -7.72 7.38
N ILE A 52 2.05 -7.04 6.41
CA ILE A 52 2.46 -7.07 5.00
C ILE A 52 3.60 -6.08 4.78
N THR A 53 3.50 -4.90 5.39
CA THR A 53 4.53 -3.87 5.35
C THR A 53 5.09 -3.57 6.73
N LEU A 54 6.29 -3.00 6.75
CA LEU A 54 6.90 -2.42 7.95
C LEU A 54 7.28 -0.97 7.66
N ARG A 55 6.81 -0.04 8.47
CA ARG A 55 7.20 1.37 8.40
C ARG A 55 8.58 1.58 9.00
N ILE A 56 9.47 2.21 8.23
CA ILE A 56 10.82 2.60 8.65
C ILE A 56 11.01 4.06 8.23
N GLY A 57 10.89 5.00 9.17
CA GLY A 57 10.85 6.43 8.85
C GLY A 57 9.66 6.78 7.95
N ASP A 58 9.96 7.30 6.77
CA ASP A 58 8.96 7.79 5.80
C ASP A 58 8.60 6.78 4.70
N ILE A 59 9.25 5.61 4.70
CA ILE A 59 8.99 4.52 3.78
C ILE A 59 8.31 3.35 4.48
N ARG A 60 7.67 2.50 3.68
CA ARG A 60 7.21 1.17 4.05
C ARG A 60 7.90 0.14 3.19
N LYS A 61 8.50 -0.86 3.85
CA LYS A 61 9.15 -1.99 3.18
C LYS A 61 8.22 -3.19 3.16
N LEU A 62 8.33 -4.01 2.11
CA LEU A 62 7.72 -5.34 2.11
C LEU A 62 8.30 -6.16 3.25
N ARG A 63 7.44 -6.73 4.09
CA ARG A 63 7.88 -7.61 5.17
C ARG A 63 8.29 -8.96 4.55
N LYS A 64 9.58 -9.26 4.57
CA LYS A 64 10.06 -10.63 4.32
C LYS A 64 9.85 -11.42 5.60
N THR A 65 9.01 -12.46 5.53
CA THR A 65 8.95 -13.53 6.54
C THR A 65 10.24 -14.33 6.55
#